data_AF-U4LBH2-F1
#
_entry.id   AF-U4LBH2-F1
#
_cell.length_a   1.000
_cell.length_b   1.000
_cell.length_c   1.000
_cell.angle_alpha   90.00
_cell.angle_beta   90.00
_cell.angle_gamma   90.00
#
_symmetry.space_group_name_H-M   'P 1'
#
loop_
_entity.id
_entity.type
_entity.pdbx_description
1 polymer ?
#
loop_
_entity_poly.entity_id
_entity_poly.type
_entity_poly.pdbx_seq_one_letter_code
_entity_poly.pdbx_strand_id
1 'polypeptide(L)'
;MVEAEFGLMHITGEADRPPVKVGVAVTDLTTGLYACNSIMAAIIQRGITGRGQHLDVALSDCQVVTLANIASSVLISGEPDKGRQGTAHPSIVPYEAFPTADGDILLGGGNDRLYGVLCQRIGEPQWAEDERFLTNELRVKNRKILIPMIAGITKTKTTQEWLDILENCGMPYAPINDIQQTLEHEHVLARDMIKTVHHPTVGPIRLINTPVKYSESTPGIRSPPPTLGQHTDEVLTSVLGMEEEEIRALKGEGVLG
;
A
#
# COMPACT_ATOMS: atom_id res chain seq x y z
N MET A 1 7.62 16.31 -4.54
CA MET A 1 7.14 17.68 -4.28
C MET A 1 5.79 17.60 -3.58
N VAL A 2 4.76 17.06 -4.22
CA VAL A 2 3.43 16.87 -3.61
C VAL A 2 3.50 16.18 -2.24
N GLU A 3 4.28 15.09 -2.12
CA GLU A 3 4.46 14.39 -0.82
C GLU A 3 4.97 15.27 0.31
N ALA A 4 5.89 16.18 0.00
CA ALA A 4 6.47 17.09 0.97
C ALA A 4 5.49 18.21 1.35
N GLU A 5 4.78 18.74 0.36
CA GLU A 5 3.90 19.90 0.53
C GLU A 5 2.58 19.54 1.24
N PHE A 6 1.98 18.41 0.88
CA PHE A 6 0.66 18.00 1.39
C PHE A 6 0.77 16.95 2.51
N GLY A 7 1.70 17.13 3.43
CA GLY A 7 1.71 16.49 4.76
C GLY A 7 2.17 15.03 4.86
N LEU A 8 2.19 14.24 3.78
CA LEU A 8 2.51 12.81 3.88
C LEU A 8 3.96 12.55 4.32
N MET A 9 4.91 13.35 3.82
CA MET A 9 6.31 13.27 4.26
C MET A 9 6.48 13.67 5.73
N HIS A 10 5.64 14.57 6.25
CA HIS A 10 5.71 15.02 7.64
C HIS A 10 5.48 13.89 8.64
N ILE A 11 4.61 12.93 8.29
CA ILE A 11 4.20 11.80 9.14
C ILE A 11 4.94 10.49 8.82
N THR A 12 5.81 10.47 7.80
CA THR A 12 6.51 9.25 7.35
C THR A 12 7.94 9.19 7.87
N GLY A 13 8.29 8.11 8.58
CA GLY A 13 9.63 7.86 9.15
C GLY A 13 9.65 7.78 10.67
N GLU A 14 10.85 7.71 11.26
CA GLU A 14 11.04 7.71 12.72
C GLU A 14 10.88 9.11 13.32
N ALA A 15 10.39 9.19 14.56
CA ALA A 15 10.11 10.46 15.26
C ALA A 15 11.33 11.38 15.36
N ASP A 16 12.47 10.82 15.77
CA ASP A 16 13.71 11.57 16.04
C ASP A 16 14.69 11.58 14.84
N ARG A 17 14.18 11.30 13.63
CA ARG A 17 14.95 11.32 12.38
C ARG A 17 14.41 12.37 11.41
N PRO A 18 15.22 12.81 10.42
CA PRO A 18 14.73 13.62 9.32
C PRO A 18 13.53 12.97 8.61
N PRO A 19 12.60 13.76 8.03
CA PRO A 19 11.51 13.24 7.23
C PRO A 19 12.02 12.36 6.08
N VAL A 20 11.28 11.30 5.77
CA VAL A 20 11.58 10.42 4.64
C VAL A 20 10.37 10.29 3.75
N LYS A 21 10.62 9.96 2.48
CA LYS A 21 9.58 9.67 1.51
C LYS A 21 9.04 8.25 1.73
N VAL A 22 7.77 8.01 1.42
CA VAL A 22 7.26 6.65 1.21
C VAL A 22 8.06 5.97 0.10
N GLY A 23 8.33 4.66 0.27
CA GLY A 23 9.20 3.89 -0.63
C GLY A 23 8.70 3.74 -2.07
N VAL A 24 7.44 4.09 -2.33
CA VAL A 24 6.80 4.10 -3.66
C VAL A 24 6.09 5.43 -3.88
N ALA A 25 5.80 5.76 -5.14
CA ALA A 25 5.06 6.96 -5.50
C ALA A 25 3.56 6.83 -5.15
N VAL A 26 3.26 6.76 -3.85
CA VAL A 26 1.91 6.44 -3.34
C VAL A 26 0.87 7.46 -3.81
N THR A 27 1.22 8.75 -3.87
CA THR A 27 0.33 9.79 -4.37
C THR A 27 -0.03 9.60 -5.84
N ASP A 28 0.94 9.23 -6.68
CA ASP A 28 0.69 8.96 -8.10
C ASP A 28 -0.23 7.75 -8.28
N LEU A 29 0.01 6.69 -7.48
CA LEU A 29 -0.80 5.48 -7.50
C LEU A 29 -2.24 5.75 -7.02
N THR A 30 -2.42 6.47 -5.90
CA THR A 30 -3.76 6.78 -5.39
C THR A 30 -4.51 7.73 -6.32
N THR A 31 -3.85 8.71 -6.92
CA THR A 31 -4.46 9.57 -7.95
C THR A 31 -4.90 8.78 -9.17
N GLY A 32 -4.10 7.82 -9.64
CA GLY A 32 -4.50 6.90 -10.71
C GLY A 32 -5.77 6.11 -10.35
N LEU A 33 -5.87 5.63 -9.11
CA LEU A 33 -7.05 4.92 -8.61
C LEU A 33 -8.29 5.84 -8.51
N TYR A 34 -8.14 7.07 -8.01
CA TYR A 34 -9.24 8.06 -7.97
C TYR A 34 -9.72 8.44 -9.37
N ALA A 35 -8.79 8.64 -10.31
CA ALA A 35 -9.12 8.91 -11.70
C ALA A 35 -9.88 7.74 -12.32
N CYS A 36 -9.40 6.50 -12.14
CA CYS A 36 -10.06 5.30 -12.64
C CYS A 36 -11.50 5.17 -12.09
N ASN A 37 -11.69 5.33 -10.78
CA ASN A 37 -13.00 5.27 -10.14
C ASN A 37 -13.95 6.35 -10.67
N SER A 38 -13.45 7.58 -10.84
CA SER A 38 -14.21 8.70 -11.38
C SER A 38 -14.61 8.48 -12.84
N ILE A 39 -13.72 7.89 -13.65
CA ILE A 39 -14.03 7.50 -15.05
C ILE A 39 -15.12 6.43 -15.07
N MET A 40 -15.04 5.40 -14.22
CA MET A 40 -16.09 4.38 -14.13
C MET A 40 -17.44 5.00 -13.75
N ALA A 41 -17.48 5.88 -12.74
CA ALA A 41 -18.69 6.60 -12.35
C ALA A 41 -19.23 7.49 -13.50
N ALA A 42 -18.36 8.18 -14.24
CA ALA A 42 -18.74 8.98 -15.40
C ALA A 42 -19.32 8.14 -16.54
N ILE A 43 -18.78 6.94 -16.78
CA ILE A 43 -19.32 6.01 -17.80
C ILE A 43 -20.72 5.52 -17.39
N ILE A 44 -20.93 5.18 -16.12
CA ILE A 44 -22.25 4.81 -15.60
C ILE A 44 -23.24 5.97 -15.76
N GLN A 45 -22.84 7.18 -15.39
CA GLN A 45 -23.66 8.39 -15.55
C GLN A 45 -23.99 8.66 -17.02
N ARG A 46 -23.02 8.49 -17.93
CA ARG A 46 -23.23 8.64 -19.38
C ARG A 46 -24.27 7.65 -19.89
N GLY A 47 -24.36 6.45 -19.32
CA GLY A 47 -25.40 5.48 -19.65
C GLY A 47 -26.82 5.97 -19.34
N ILE A 48 -26.96 6.92 -18.40
CA ILE A 48 -28.23 7.53 -18.02
C ILE A 48 -28.48 8.81 -18.81
N THR A 49 -27.45 9.66 -18.93
CA THR A 49 -27.61 11.03 -19.47
C THR A 49 -27.30 11.16 -20.95
N GLY A 50 -26.63 10.16 -21.55
CA GLY A 50 -26.08 10.23 -22.90
C GLY A 50 -24.87 11.16 -23.05
N ARG A 51 -24.38 11.80 -21.98
CA ARG A 51 -23.31 12.81 -22.04
C ARG A 51 -22.08 12.39 -21.24
N GLY A 52 -20.90 12.66 -21.80
CA GLY A 52 -19.65 12.59 -21.05
C GLY A 52 -19.48 13.81 -20.14
N GLN A 53 -18.39 13.82 -19.37
CA GLN A 53 -17.98 14.96 -18.54
C GLN A 53 -16.46 15.06 -18.45
N HIS A 54 -15.98 16.26 -18.16
CA HIS A 54 -14.57 16.50 -17.83
C HIS A 54 -14.31 16.14 -16.38
N LEU A 55 -13.17 15.52 -16.10
CA LEU A 55 -12.72 15.15 -14.76
C LEU A 55 -11.39 15.87 -14.51
N ASP A 56 -11.37 16.73 -13.49
CA ASP A 56 -10.16 17.34 -12.97
C ASP A 56 -9.73 16.58 -11.71
N VAL A 57 -8.52 16.01 -11.73
CA VAL A 57 -8.02 15.13 -10.68
C VAL A 57 -6.60 15.54 -10.31
N ALA A 58 -6.46 16.22 -9.18
CA ALA A 58 -5.18 16.75 -8.71
C ALA A 58 -4.45 15.78 -7.76
N LEU A 59 -3.12 15.68 -7.93
CA LEU A 59 -2.25 14.93 -7.01
C LEU A 59 -2.33 15.47 -5.58
N SER A 60 -2.44 16.80 -5.42
CA SER A 60 -2.60 17.49 -4.13
C SER A 60 -3.79 16.95 -3.35
N ASP A 61 -4.95 16.93 -4.00
CA ASP A 61 -6.24 16.62 -3.36
C ASP A 61 -6.31 15.14 -2.99
N CYS A 62 -5.78 14.29 -3.88
CA CYS A 62 -5.66 12.85 -3.62
C CYS A 62 -4.75 12.57 -2.42
N GLN A 63 -3.65 13.32 -2.27
CA GLN A 63 -2.79 13.17 -1.11
C GLN A 63 -3.46 13.65 0.17
N VAL A 64 -4.14 14.80 0.15
CA VAL A 64 -4.87 15.34 1.30
C VAL A 64 -5.89 14.33 1.82
N VAL A 65 -6.68 13.72 0.93
CA VAL A 65 -7.62 12.67 1.32
C VAL A 65 -6.92 11.42 1.87
N THR A 66 -5.75 11.07 1.34
CA THR A 66 -4.97 9.90 1.78
C THR A 66 -4.39 10.06 3.20
N LEU A 67 -4.30 11.28 3.74
CA LEU A 67 -3.96 11.51 5.16
C LEU A 67 -5.01 10.95 6.14
N ALA A 68 -6.20 10.60 5.63
CA ALA A 68 -7.21 9.77 6.28
C ALA A 68 -7.52 10.16 7.75
N ASN A 69 -7.34 9.22 8.68
CA ASN A 69 -7.66 9.42 10.10
C ASN A 69 -6.78 10.47 10.78
N ILE A 70 -5.56 10.72 10.27
CA ILE A 70 -4.68 11.76 10.83
C ILE A 70 -5.25 13.13 10.50
N ALA A 71 -5.62 13.37 9.23
CA ALA A 71 -6.31 14.60 8.84
C ALA A 71 -7.63 14.78 9.60
N SER A 72 -8.41 13.71 9.75
CA SER A 72 -9.67 13.76 10.53
C SER A 72 -9.43 14.12 12.00
N SER A 73 -8.37 13.59 12.62
CA SER A 73 -8.00 13.92 14.00
C SER A 73 -7.68 15.41 14.15
N VAL A 74 -6.90 15.99 13.22
CA VAL A 74 -6.58 17.43 13.24
C VAL A 74 -7.83 18.27 12.99
N LEU A 75 -8.68 17.91 12.04
CA LEU A 75 -9.93 18.62 11.74
C LEU A 75 -10.91 18.65 12.91
N ILE A 76 -11.02 17.55 13.67
CA ILE A 76 -11.95 17.43 14.80
C ILE A 76 -11.38 18.08 16.06
N SER A 77 -10.10 17.85 16.36
CA SER A 77 -9.48 18.35 17.60
C SER A 77 -9.03 19.81 17.51
N GLY A 78 -8.71 20.29 16.29
CA GLY A 78 -8.05 21.58 16.08
C GLY A 78 -6.56 21.59 16.43
N GLU A 79 -6.02 20.47 16.93
CA GLU A 79 -4.64 20.37 17.40
C GLU A 79 -3.72 19.80 16.30
N PRO A 80 -2.44 20.23 16.23
CA PRO A 80 -1.46 19.63 15.33
C PRO A 80 -1.25 18.13 15.59
N ASP A 81 -0.90 17.38 14.55
CA ASP A 81 -0.53 15.98 14.70
C ASP A 81 0.82 15.81 15.43
N LYS A 82 1.12 14.58 15.86
CA LYS A 82 2.34 14.26 16.62
C LYS A 82 3.56 13.99 15.72
N GLY A 83 3.44 14.20 14.41
CA GLY A 83 4.44 13.88 13.41
C GLY A 83 4.72 12.39 13.27
N ARG A 84 5.93 12.08 12.81
CA ARG A 84 6.47 10.74 12.58
C ARG A 84 6.43 9.86 13.83
N GLN A 85 6.07 8.59 13.67
CA GLN A 85 6.01 7.60 14.74
C GLN A 85 6.72 6.28 14.39
N GLY A 86 7.46 6.23 13.28
CA GLY A 86 8.01 4.99 12.74
C GLY A 86 6.89 4.06 12.29
N THR A 87 6.94 2.81 12.75
CA THR A 87 5.90 1.80 12.48
C THR A 87 4.75 1.84 13.48
N ALA A 88 4.80 2.73 14.48
CA ALA A 88 3.84 2.73 15.56
C ALA A 88 2.54 3.46 15.23
N HIS A 89 1.43 2.83 15.60
CA HIS A 89 0.12 3.47 15.53
C HIS A 89 0.01 4.60 16.59
N PRO A 90 -0.50 5.79 16.23
CA PRO A 90 -0.48 6.96 17.13
C PRO A 90 -1.36 6.83 18.37
N SER A 91 -2.40 5.99 18.32
CA SER A 91 -3.42 5.88 19.37
C SER A 91 -3.71 4.44 19.85
N ILE A 92 -3.02 3.43 19.33
CA ILE A 92 -3.26 2.03 19.66
C ILE A 92 -1.93 1.41 20.08
N VAL A 93 -1.88 0.83 21.27
CA VAL A 93 -0.65 0.26 21.84
C VAL A 93 -0.92 -1.12 22.44
N PRO A 94 -0.12 -2.15 22.10
CA PRO A 94 0.93 -2.14 21.08
C PRO A 94 0.33 -2.28 19.67
N TYR A 95 0.81 -1.49 18.71
CA TYR A 95 0.59 -1.72 17.29
C TYR A 95 1.78 -1.13 16.55
N GLU A 96 2.87 -1.90 16.48
CA GLU A 96 4.14 -1.47 15.88
C GLU A 96 5.01 -2.66 15.51
N ALA A 97 6.13 -2.38 14.84
CA ALA A 97 7.16 -3.38 14.56
C ALA A 97 8.04 -3.61 15.78
N PHE A 98 8.38 -4.88 16.03
CA PHE A 98 9.29 -5.30 17.07
C PHE A 98 10.43 -6.13 16.47
N PRO A 99 11.68 -5.89 16.89
CA PRO A 99 12.81 -6.71 16.46
C PRO A 99 12.68 -8.14 16.98
N THR A 100 13.08 -9.10 16.16
CA THR A 100 13.25 -10.51 16.49
C THR A 100 14.75 -10.86 16.50
N ALA A 101 15.10 -12.13 16.66
CA ALA A 101 16.51 -12.55 16.63
C ALA A 101 17.17 -12.38 15.24
N ASP A 102 16.38 -12.36 14.17
CA ASP A 102 16.85 -12.39 12.77
C ASP A 102 16.13 -11.41 11.83
N GLY A 103 15.20 -10.60 12.34
CA GLY A 103 14.44 -9.64 11.54
C GLY A 103 13.49 -8.79 12.40
N ASP A 104 12.29 -8.54 11.88
CA ASP A 104 11.25 -7.77 12.56
C ASP A 104 9.87 -8.42 12.36
N ILE A 105 9.03 -8.30 13.38
CA ILE A 105 7.64 -8.73 13.37
C ILE A 105 6.72 -7.57 13.76
N LEU A 106 5.69 -7.33 12.96
CA LEU A 106 4.60 -6.42 13.29
C LEU A 106 3.61 -7.14 14.22
N LEU A 107 3.29 -6.53 15.36
CA LEU A 107 2.30 -7.06 16.30
C LEU A 107 1.19 -6.03 16.54
N GLY A 108 -0.07 -6.44 16.31
CA GLY A 108 -1.25 -5.58 16.45
C GLY A 108 -2.14 -5.95 17.64
N GLY A 109 -1.84 -5.43 18.83
CA GLY A 109 -2.70 -5.49 20.01
C GLY A 109 -3.87 -4.49 19.95
N GLY A 110 -4.70 -4.60 18.91
CA GLY A 110 -5.67 -3.58 18.50
C GLY A 110 -6.74 -3.15 19.52
N ASN A 111 -6.91 -3.89 20.61
CA ASN A 111 -7.80 -3.60 21.73
C ASN A 111 -7.37 -4.40 22.97
N ASP A 112 -8.04 -4.19 24.11
CA ASP A 112 -7.70 -4.84 25.39
C ASP A 112 -7.73 -6.37 25.31
N ARG A 113 -8.69 -6.94 24.57
CA ARG A 113 -8.78 -8.39 24.35
C ARG A 113 -7.56 -8.91 23.59
N LEU A 114 -7.19 -8.26 22.49
CA LEU A 114 -6.03 -8.65 21.68
C LEU A 114 -4.71 -8.45 22.41
N TYR A 115 -4.60 -7.40 23.25
CA TYR A 115 -3.46 -7.24 24.14
C TYR A 115 -3.34 -8.40 25.13
N GLY A 116 -4.45 -8.84 25.74
CA GLY A 116 -4.45 -10.02 26.60
C GLY A 116 -3.97 -11.30 25.88
N VAL A 117 -4.38 -11.50 24.62
CA VAL A 117 -3.89 -12.62 23.79
C VAL A 117 -2.39 -12.51 23.55
N LEU A 118 -1.88 -11.31 23.23
CA LEU A 118 -0.46 -11.06 23.07
C LEU A 118 0.32 -11.43 24.34
N CYS A 119 -0.11 -10.91 25.50
CA CYS A 119 0.50 -11.21 26.80
C CYS A 119 0.58 -12.73 27.06
N GLN A 120 -0.50 -13.47 26.79
CA GLN A 120 -0.49 -14.93 26.92
C GLN A 120 0.52 -15.59 25.97
N ARG A 121 0.59 -15.15 24.71
CA ARG A 121 1.46 -15.75 23.68
C ARG A 121 2.95 -15.45 23.90
N ILE A 122 3.28 -14.28 24.43
CA ILE A 122 4.67 -13.93 24.75
C ILE A 122 5.13 -14.48 26.11
N GLY A 123 4.27 -15.22 26.82
CA GLY A 123 4.59 -15.88 28.09
C GLY A 123 4.46 -15.00 29.33
N GLU A 124 3.79 -13.86 29.21
CA GLU A 124 3.65 -12.84 30.27
C GLU A 124 2.18 -12.48 30.52
N PRO A 125 1.31 -13.46 30.86
CA PRO A 125 -0.13 -13.23 31.01
C PRO A 125 -0.47 -12.17 32.06
N GLN A 126 0.34 -12.05 33.11
CA GLN A 126 0.15 -11.09 34.20
C GLN A 126 0.28 -9.62 33.76
N TRP A 127 0.88 -9.33 32.61
CA TRP A 127 0.93 -7.95 32.09
C TRP A 127 -0.44 -7.44 31.68
N ALA A 128 -1.37 -8.32 31.31
CA ALA A 128 -2.74 -7.96 31.00
C ALA A 128 -3.52 -7.47 32.23
N GLU A 129 -3.06 -7.81 33.44
CA GLU A 129 -3.66 -7.42 34.72
C GLU A 129 -2.93 -6.26 35.40
N ASP A 130 -1.79 -5.82 34.85
CA ASP A 130 -1.01 -4.70 35.38
C ASP A 130 -1.81 -3.39 35.23
N GLU A 131 -2.00 -2.67 36.35
CA GLU A 131 -2.75 -1.39 36.40
C GLU A 131 -2.27 -0.35 35.38
N ARG A 132 -1.01 -0.45 34.93
CA ARG A 132 -0.44 0.44 33.91
C ARG A 132 -0.90 0.10 32.49
N PHE A 133 -1.39 -1.12 32.23
CA PHE A 133 -1.65 -1.66 30.91
C PHE A 133 -3.07 -2.23 30.70
N LEU A 134 -3.95 -2.15 31.71
CA LEU A 134 -5.32 -2.67 31.67
C LEU A 134 -6.12 -2.23 30.43
N THR A 135 -6.07 -0.94 30.09
CA THR A 135 -6.80 -0.37 28.95
C THR A 135 -5.86 0.20 27.91
N ASN A 136 -6.32 0.31 26.66
CA ASN A 136 -5.54 0.93 25.59
C ASN A 136 -5.08 2.37 25.95
N GLU A 137 -5.93 3.16 26.60
CA GLU A 137 -5.57 4.51 27.05
C GLU A 137 -4.37 4.48 28.02
N LEU A 138 -4.39 3.57 28.99
CA LEU A 138 -3.30 3.37 29.93
C LEU A 138 -2.03 2.88 29.22
N ARG A 139 -2.16 1.98 28.24
CA ARG A 139 -1.04 1.54 27.39
C ARG A 139 -0.45 2.66 26.55
N VAL A 140 -1.27 3.57 26.00
CA VAL A 140 -0.82 4.76 25.28
C VAL A 140 -0.02 5.67 26.23
N LYS A 141 -0.53 5.92 27.44
CA LYS A 141 0.16 6.74 28.45
C LYS A 141 1.49 6.13 28.88
N ASN A 142 1.54 4.80 29.02
CA ASN A 142 2.70 4.04 29.50
C ASN A 142 3.52 3.39 28.36
N ARG A 143 3.36 3.84 27.11
CA ARG A 143 3.99 3.18 25.95
C ARG A 143 5.52 3.08 26.04
N LYS A 144 6.16 4.09 26.63
CA LYS A 144 7.62 4.12 26.84
C LYS A 144 8.12 3.03 27.78
N ILE A 145 7.22 2.39 28.53
CA ILE A 145 7.51 1.26 29.42
C ILE A 145 7.15 -0.06 28.70
N LEU A 146 5.95 -0.17 28.14
CA LEU A 146 5.45 -1.42 27.56
C LEU A 146 6.22 -1.85 26.31
N ILE A 147 6.55 -0.93 25.41
CA ILE A 147 7.18 -1.25 24.13
C ILE A 147 8.58 -1.87 24.31
N PRO A 148 9.49 -1.29 25.13
CA PRO A 148 10.77 -1.95 25.42
C PRO A 148 10.63 -3.33 26.08
N MET A 149 9.61 -3.54 26.90
CA MET A 149 9.35 -4.84 27.54
C MET A 149 8.99 -5.90 26.49
N ILE A 150 8.05 -5.60 25.58
CA ILE A 150 7.68 -6.50 24.48
C ILE A 150 8.90 -6.75 23.58
N ALA A 151 9.62 -5.70 23.19
CA ALA A 151 10.81 -5.79 22.35
C ALA A 151 11.92 -6.67 22.98
N GLY A 152 12.05 -6.63 24.32
CA GLY A 152 12.99 -7.48 25.04
C GLY A 152 12.68 -8.97 24.88
N ILE A 153 11.39 -9.33 24.83
CA ILE A 153 10.94 -10.71 24.64
C ILE A 153 11.06 -11.10 23.16
N THR A 154 10.58 -10.28 22.23
CA THR A 154 10.55 -10.64 20.81
C THR A 154 11.95 -10.89 20.24
N LYS A 155 12.99 -10.22 20.76
CA LYS A 155 14.39 -10.48 20.37
C LYS A 155 14.92 -11.87 20.73
N THR A 156 14.24 -12.63 21.60
CA THR A 156 14.71 -13.92 22.10
C THR A 156 14.44 -15.09 21.14
N LYS A 157 13.61 -14.90 20.12
CA LYS A 157 13.26 -15.92 19.13
C LYS A 157 13.37 -15.36 17.72
N THR A 158 13.60 -16.24 16.77
CA THR A 158 13.55 -15.93 15.33
C THR A 158 12.15 -15.48 14.93
N THR A 159 12.07 -14.78 13.79
CA THR A 159 10.80 -14.34 13.21
C THR A 159 9.86 -15.53 13.00
N GLN A 160 10.37 -16.64 12.44
CA GLN A 160 9.54 -17.82 12.18
C GLN A 160 8.99 -18.44 13.47
N GLU A 161 9.81 -18.58 14.52
CA GLU A 161 9.33 -19.10 15.81
C GLU A 161 8.18 -18.25 16.39
N TRP A 162 8.22 -16.92 16.22
CA TRP A 162 7.09 -16.07 16.62
C TRP A 162 5.85 -16.28 15.74
N LEU A 163 6.02 -16.44 14.43
CA LEU A 163 4.90 -16.73 13.55
C LEU A 163 4.20 -18.04 13.95
N ASP A 164 4.97 -19.07 14.32
CA ASP A 164 4.44 -20.35 14.79
C ASP A 164 3.71 -20.21 16.14
N ILE A 165 4.27 -19.43 17.09
CA ILE A 165 3.63 -19.17 18.40
C ILE A 165 2.31 -18.38 18.24
N LEU A 166 2.29 -17.43 17.31
CA LEU A 166 1.16 -16.56 17.07
C LEU A 166 0.12 -17.19 16.14
N GLU A 167 0.41 -18.36 15.56
CA GLU A 167 -0.50 -19.05 14.67
C GLU A 167 -1.88 -19.26 15.30
N ASN A 168 -2.91 -18.95 14.52
CA ASN A 168 -4.33 -19.08 14.90
C ASN A 168 -4.71 -18.36 16.20
N CYS A 169 -3.93 -17.37 16.68
CA CYS A 169 -4.26 -16.62 17.90
C CYS A 169 -5.36 -15.56 17.71
N GLY A 170 -5.70 -15.25 16.46
CA GLY A 170 -6.73 -14.26 16.11
C GLY A 170 -6.29 -12.80 16.26
N MET A 171 -5.00 -12.55 16.56
CA MET A 171 -4.40 -11.22 16.53
C MET A 171 -3.83 -10.92 15.13
N PRO A 172 -3.83 -9.66 14.67
CA PRO A 172 -3.01 -9.22 13.54
C PRO A 172 -1.51 -9.31 13.88
N TYR A 173 -0.76 -10.09 13.11
CA TYR A 173 0.69 -10.12 13.14
C TYR A 173 1.23 -10.48 11.75
N ALA A 174 2.47 -10.06 11.44
CA ALA A 174 3.14 -10.39 10.18
C ALA A 174 4.65 -10.15 10.29
N PRO A 175 5.49 -10.91 9.57
CA PRO A 175 6.89 -10.54 9.40
C PRO A 175 7.02 -9.28 8.54
N ILE A 176 8.08 -8.50 8.72
CA ILE A 176 8.45 -7.44 7.77
C ILE A 176 9.31 -8.05 6.67
N ASN A 177 8.66 -8.41 5.57
CA ASN A 177 9.33 -8.99 4.41
C ASN A 177 10.02 -7.92 3.55
N ASP A 178 11.15 -8.28 2.95
CA ASP A 178 11.68 -7.54 1.81
C ASP A 178 10.86 -7.80 0.52
N ILE A 179 11.23 -7.11 -0.57
CA ILE A 179 10.53 -7.22 -1.84
C ILE A 179 10.68 -8.60 -2.47
N GLN A 180 11.83 -9.25 -2.37
CA GLN A 180 12.03 -10.57 -2.94
C GLN A 180 11.18 -11.61 -2.21
N GLN A 181 11.25 -11.63 -0.87
CA GLN A 181 10.42 -12.45 -0.01
C GLN A 181 8.93 -12.22 -0.29
N THR A 182 8.51 -10.98 -0.52
CA THR A 182 7.12 -10.64 -0.87
C THR A 182 6.72 -11.26 -2.22
N LEU A 183 7.58 -11.18 -3.25
CA LEU A 183 7.29 -11.73 -4.58
C LEU A 183 7.30 -13.27 -4.61
N GLU A 184 8.01 -13.89 -3.69
CA GLU A 184 8.11 -15.35 -3.52
C GLU A 184 7.09 -15.90 -2.50
N HIS A 185 6.37 -15.03 -1.79
CA HIS A 185 5.41 -15.39 -0.76
C HIS A 185 4.31 -16.31 -1.31
N GLU A 186 4.01 -17.41 -0.59
CA GLU A 186 3.06 -18.44 -1.04
C GLU A 186 1.70 -17.84 -1.44
N HIS A 187 1.16 -16.93 -0.62
CA HIS A 187 -0.09 -16.24 -0.95
C HIS A 187 -0.02 -15.41 -2.23
N VAL A 188 1.10 -14.74 -2.53
CA VAL A 188 1.28 -13.93 -3.74
C VAL A 188 1.28 -14.82 -4.97
N LEU A 189 1.98 -15.96 -4.90
CA LEU A 189 2.00 -16.97 -5.96
C LEU A 189 0.63 -17.63 -6.14
N ALA A 190 -0.02 -18.04 -5.05
CA ALA A 190 -1.35 -18.65 -5.06
C ALA A 190 -2.43 -17.70 -5.61
N ARG A 191 -2.24 -16.39 -5.44
CA ARG A 191 -3.09 -15.34 -6.03
C ARG A 191 -2.72 -14.97 -7.45
N ASP A 192 -1.81 -15.69 -8.09
CA ASP A 192 -1.42 -15.49 -9.48
C ASP A 192 -0.99 -14.03 -9.75
N MET A 193 -0.24 -13.47 -8.80
CA MET A 193 0.20 -12.08 -8.85
C MET A 193 1.46 -11.87 -9.69
N ILE A 194 2.17 -12.94 -10.05
CA ILE A 194 3.36 -12.87 -10.90
C ILE A 194 3.07 -13.59 -12.22
N LYS A 195 3.10 -12.86 -13.34
CA LYS A 195 2.90 -13.42 -14.68
C LYS A 195 4.15 -13.30 -15.52
N THR A 196 4.44 -14.34 -16.30
CA THR A 196 5.51 -14.30 -17.31
C THR A 196 4.89 -14.06 -18.68
N VAL A 197 5.44 -13.10 -19.42
CA VAL A 197 5.08 -12.82 -20.82
C VAL A 197 6.34 -12.75 -21.67
N HIS A 198 6.21 -13.01 -22.98
CA HIS A 198 7.32 -12.90 -23.91
C HIS A 198 7.30 -11.55 -24.61
N HIS A 199 8.26 -10.68 -24.28
CA HIS A 199 8.41 -9.39 -24.93
C HIS A 199 9.24 -9.54 -26.21
N PRO A 200 8.83 -8.91 -27.34
CA PRO A 200 9.46 -9.13 -28.64
C PRO A 200 10.95 -8.82 -28.71
N THR A 201 11.43 -7.89 -27.88
CA THR A 201 12.84 -7.44 -27.90
C THR A 201 13.71 -7.95 -26.76
N VAL A 202 13.13 -8.38 -25.63
CA VAL A 202 13.89 -8.77 -24.42
C VAL A 202 13.60 -10.19 -23.94
N GLY A 203 12.72 -10.92 -24.64
CA GLY A 203 12.39 -12.30 -24.30
C GLY A 203 11.44 -12.40 -23.09
N PRO A 204 11.53 -13.47 -22.28
CA PRO A 204 10.61 -13.67 -21.16
C PRO A 204 10.85 -12.64 -20.05
N ILE A 205 9.79 -11.95 -19.65
CA ILE A 205 9.78 -11.00 -18.53
C ILE A 205 8.68 -11.35 -17.53
N ARG A 206 8.90 -11.05 -16.25
CA ARG A 206 7.91 -11.21 -15.19
C ARG A 206 7.28 -9.86 -14.84
N LEU A 207 5.96 -9.86 -14.65
CA LEU A 207 5.15 -8.68 -14.38
C LEU A 207 4.22 -8.93 -13.19
N ILE A 208 3.84 -7.85 -12.49
CA ILE A 208 2.83 -7.89 -11.43
C ILE A 208 1.44 -7.86 -12.07
N ASN A 209 0.61 -8.84 -11.72
CA ASN A 209 -0.74 -9.01 -12.24
C ASN A 209 -1.76 -8.11 -11.51
N THR A 210 -2.99 -8.05 -12.02
CA THR A 210 -4.08 -7.31 -11.36
C THR A 210 -4.45 -7.92 -10.00
N PRO A 211 -4.69 -7.09 -8.96
CA PRO A 211 -4.97 -7.58 -7.61
C PRO A 211 -6.41 -8.09 -7.44
N VAL A 212 -7.33 -7.65 -8.30
CA VAL A 212 -8.77 -7.97 -8.20
C VAL A 212 -9.08 -9.24 -8.99
N LYS A 213 -9.72 -10.21 -8.33
CA LYS A 213 -10.18 -11.47 -8.94
C LYS A 213 -11.70 -11.41 -9.07
N TYR A 214 -12.19 -11.57 -10.28
CA TYR A 214 -13.61 -11.48 -10.60
C TYR A 214 -14.18 -12.89 -10.78
N SER A 215 -15.44 -13.09 -10.40
CA SER A 215 -16.13 -14.39 -10.54
C SER A 215 -16.50 -14.69 -12.00
N GLU A 216 -16.81 -13.65 -12.77
CA GLU A 216 -17.28 -13.79 -14.16
C GLU A 216 -16.29 -13.27 -15.20
N SER A 217 -15.60 -12.17 -14.90
CA SER A 217 -14.60 -11.58 -15.78
C SER A 217 -13.20 -12.12 -15.47
N THR A 218 -12.30 -12.09 -16.45
CA THR A 218 -10.91 -12.55 -16.28
C THR A 218 -9.91 -11.47 -16.67
N PRO A 219 -9.89 -10.31 -15.98
CA PRO A 219 -8.89 -9.29 -16.27
C PRO A 219 -7.49 -9.80 -15.91
N GLY A 220 -6.50 -9.39 -16.70
CA GLY A 220 -5.12 -9.78 -16.51
C GLY A 220 -4.23 -9.18 -17.59
N ILE A 221 -2.95 -9.50 -17.52
CA ILE A 221 -1.97 -9.11 -18.52
C ILE A 221 -2.26 -9.86 -19.82
N ARG A 222 -2.62 -9.12 -20.89
CA ARG A 222 -2.96 -9.68 -22.21
C ARG A 222 -1.79 -9.74 -23.18
N SER A 223 -0.86 -8.79 -23.06
CA SER A 223 0.30 -8.64 -23.93
C SER A 223 1.48 -8.07 -23.13
N PRO A 224 2.73 -8.26 -23.59
CA PRO A 224 3.85 -7.50 -23.06
C PRO A 224 3.66 -5.99 -23.29
N PRO A 225 4.37 -5.13 -22.52
CA PRO A 225 4.45 -3.71 -22.83
C PRO A 225 4.82 -3.47 -24.30
N PRO A 226 4.20 -2.50 -24.99
CA PRO A 226 4.54 -2.23 -26.38
C PRO A 226 5.90 -1.56 -26.52
N THR A 227 6.57 -1.78 -27.65
CA THR A 227 7.70 -0.93 -28.04
C THR A 227 7.21 0.46 -28.45
N LEU A 228 8.11 1.44 -28.44
CA LEU A 228 7.81 2.78 -28.95
C LEU A 228 7.27 2.68 -30.39
N GLY A 229 6.11 3.28 -30.65
CA GLY A 229 5.47 3.30 -31.96
C GLY A 229 4.85 1.99 -32.45
N GLN A 230 4.85 0.92 -31.64
CA GLN A 230 4.44 -0.43 -32.09
C GLN A 230 3.07 -0.48 -32.79
N HIS A 231 2.09 0.30 -32.29
CA HIS A 231 0.72 0.27 -32.77
C HIS A 231 0.33 1.53 -33.56
N THR A 232 1.29 2.38 -33.95
CA THR A 232 0.99 3.66 -34.63
C THR A 232 0.19 3.43 -35.91
N ASP A 233 0.70 2.59 -36.83
CA ASP A 233 0.04 2.34 -38.12
C ASP A 233 -1.29 1.60 -37.95
N GLU A 234 -1.35 0.65 -37.00
CA GLU A 234 -2.57 -0.09 -36.68
C GLU A 234 -3.69 0.86 -36.25
N VAL A 235 -3.42 1.81 -35.36
CA VAL A 235 -4.42 2.76 -34.87
C VAL A 235 -4.84 3.74 -35.97
N LEU A 236 -3.89 4.29 -36.73
CA LEU A 236 -4.19 5.23 -37.81
C LEU A 236 -5.06 4.58 -38.90
N THR A 237 -4.79 3.32 -39.23
CA THR A 237 -5.56 2.59 -40.24
C THR A 237 -6.90 2.13 -39.68
N SER A 238 -6.91 1.40 -38.56
CA SER A 238 -8.12 0.70 -38.08
C SER A 238 -9.11 1.59 -37.33
N VAL A 239 -8.62 2.63 -36.65
CA VAL A 239 -9.46 3.53 -35.84
C VAL A 239 -9.80 4.80 -36.60
N LEU A 240 -8.82 5.37 -37.31
CA LEU A 240 -9.00 6.64 -38.04
C LEU A 240 -9.30 6.45 -39.53
N GLY A 241 -9.14 5.26 -40.09
CA GLY A 241 -9.44 4.97 -41.49
C GLY A 241 -8.48 5.65 -42.48
N MET A 242 -7.25 5.95 -42.04
CA MET A 242 -6.25 6.60 -42.88
C MET A 242 -5.64 5.62 -43.89
N GLU A 243 -5.39 6.12 -45.09
CA GLU A 243 -4.74 5.35 -46.16
C GLU A 243 -3.21 5.31 -45.96
N GLU A 244 -2.55 4.28 -46.50
CA GLU A 244 -1.10 4.08 -46.33
C GLU A 244 -0.26 5.27 -46.85
N GLU A 245 -0.71 5.91 -47.92
CA GLU A 245 -0.07 7.11 -48.48
C GLU A 245 -0.08 8.28 -47.50
N GLU A 246 -1.18 8.48 -46.77
CA GLU A 246 -1.32 9.57 -45.78
C GLU A 246 -0.40 9.31 -44.58
N ILE A 247 -0.35 8.07 -44.11
CA ILE A 247 0.54 7.66 -43.02
C ILE A 247 2.02 7.84 -43.43
N ARG A 248 2.37 7.46 -44.67
CA ARG A 248 3.73 7.66 -45.22
C ARG A 248 4.09 9.14 -45.31
N ALA A 249 3.16 10.00 -45.72
CA ALA A 249 3.38 11.44 -45.76
C ALA A 249 3.68 11.99 -44.35
N LEU A 250 2.88 11.64 -43.34
CA LEU A 250 3.10 12.05 -41.95
C LEU A 250 4.46 11.60 -41.38
N LYS A 251 4.90 10.38 -41.72
CA LYS A 251 6.24 9.89 -41.36
C LYS A 251 7.34 10.70 -42.05
N GLY A 252 7.17 11.01 -43.34
CA GLY A 252 8.10 11.83 -44.11
C GLY A 252 8.25 13.26 -43.57
N GLU A 253 7.18 13.81 -43.00
CA GLU A 253 7.15 15.13 -42.35
C GLU A 253 7.70 15.12 -40.91
N GLY A 254 8.00 13.95 -40.34
CA GLY A 254 8.47 13.81 -38.95
C GLY A 254 7.39 13.99 -37.89
N VAL A 255 6.11 13.93 -38.27
CA VAL A 255 4.97 13.97 -37.34
C VAL A 255 4.86 12.66 -36.56
N LEU A 256 5.23 11.55 -37.19
CA LEU A 256 5.24 10.20 -36.63
C LEU A 256 6.69 9.70 -36.54
N GLY A 257 7.05 9.08 -35.42
CA GLY A 257 8.34 8.43 -35.17
C GLY A 257 8.34 6.94 -35.43
#